data_AF-A0ABD1ALM3-F1
#
_entry.id   AF-A0ABD1ALM3-F1
#
_cell.length_a   1.000
_cell.length_b   1.000
_cell.length_c   1.000
_cell.angle_alpha   90.00
_cell.angle_beta   90.00
_cell.angle_gamma   90.00
#
_symmetry.space_group_name_H-M   'P 1'
#
loop_
_entity.id
_entity.type
_entity.pdbx_description
1 polymer ?
#
loop_
_entity_poly.entity_id
_entity_poly.type
_entity_poly.pdbx_seq_one_letter_code
_entity_poly.pdbx_strand_id
1 'polypeptide(L)'
;MSMNISLPTGEFTFVNFKYEKLEKQCFTCFMLTHEEKDCPIKNQSQNSPRKLGVNQLNTLQRLEEDKRRQETRRPLATTHSSPRPLSSQFDMLKLSLQATLSN
;
A
#
# COMPACT_ATOMS: atom_id res chain seq x y z
N MET A 1 8.88 -37.77 -16.89
CA MET A 1 7.61 -38.41 -16.48
C MET A 1 6.93 -38.92 -17.74
N SER A 2 6.28 -40.08 -17.71
CA SER A 2 5.59 -40.63 -18.88
C SER A 2 4.15 -41.01 -18.52
N MET A 3 3.19 -40.70 -19.39
CA MET A 3 1.79 -41.09 -19.21
C MET A 3 1.27 -41.80 -20.45
N ASN A 4 0.29 -42.70 -20.27
CA ASN A 4 -0.46 -43.26 -21.38
C ASN A 4 -1.65 -42.36 -21.72
N ILE A 5 -1.89 -42.14 -23.01
CA ILE A 5 -3.09 -41.47 -23.51
C ILE A 5 -3.80 -42.38 -24.52
N SER A 6 -5.13 -42.34 -24.52
CA SER A 6 -5.96 -43.01 -25.53
C SER A 6 -6.18 -42.06 -26.72
N LEU A 7 -5.87 -42.53 -27.92
CA LEU A 7 -6.23 -41.83 -29.15
C LEU A 7 -7.72 -42.05 -29.49
N PRO A 8 -8.34 -41.16 -30.29
CA PRO A 8 -9.72 -41.35 -30.77
C PRO A 8 -9.91 -42.65 -31.58
N THR A 9 -8.81 -43.20 -32.11
CA THR A 9 -8.75 -44.48 -32.81
C THR A 9 -8.79 -45.70 -31.88
N GLY A 10 -8.79 -45.51 -30.55
CA GLY A 10 -8.82 -46.58 -29.55
C GLY A 10 -7.45 -47.14 -29.18
N GLU A 11 -6.38 -46.66 -29.82
CA GLU A 11 -5.00 -47.04 -29.53
C GLU A 11 -4.45 -46.27 -28.32
N PHE A 12 -3.53 -46.89 -27.58
CA PHE A 12 -2.85 -46.25 -26.46
C PHE A 12 -1.41 -45.90 -26.83
N THR A 13 -0.99 -44.65 -26.57
CA THR A 13 0.37 -44.17 -26.81
C THR A 13 0.99 -43.59 -25.53
N PHE A 14 2.30 -43.78 -25.37
CA PHE A 14 3.07 -43.18 -24.28
C PHE A 14 3.61 -41.80 -24.68
N VAL A 15 3.29 -40.80 -23.87
CA VAL A 15 3.82 -39.44 -24.01
C VAL A 15 4.86 -39.20 -22.93
N ASN A 16 6.03 -38.72 -23.36
CA ASN A 16 7.10 -38.32 -22.46
C ASN A 16 7.04 -36.83 -22.16
N PHE A 17 7.00 -36.48 -20.88
CA PHE A 17 7.06 -35.11 -20.39
C PHE A 17 8.45 -34.82 -19.84
N LYS A 18 9.02 -33.71 -20.32
CA LYS A 18 10.20 -33.08 -19.76
C LYS A 18 9.76 -31.87 -18.95
N TYR A 19 10.22 -31.78 -17.71
CA TYR A 19 10.03 -30.58 -16.90
C TYR A 19 11.06 -29.55 -17.31
N GLU A 20 10.61 -28.46 -17.92
CA GLU A 20 11.50 -27.40 -18.42
C GLU A 20 11.84 -26.36 -17.35
N LYS A 21 11.24 -26.45 -16.15
CA LYS A 21 11.39 -25.51 -15.03
C LYS A 21 11.36 -24.06 -15.51
N LEU A 22 10.26 -23.67 -16.16
CA LEU A 22 10.04 -22.29 -16.53
C LEU A 22 10.15 -21.42 -15.28
N GLU A 23 11.05 -20.44 -15.34
CA GLU A 23 11.27 -19.53 -14.24
C GLU A 23 10.04 -18.67 -14.01
N LYS A 24 9.80 -18.32 -12.74
CA LYS A 24 8.67 -17.46 -12.37
C LYS A 24 8.93 -16.05 -12.91
N GLN A 25 8.08 -15.60 -13.80
CA GLN A 25 8.06 -14.22 -14.24
C GLN A 25 7.30 -13.35 -13.24
N CYS A 26 7.78 -12.14 -13.00
CA CYS A 26 7.02 -11.14 -12.28
C CYS A 26 5.79 -10.72 -13.10
N PHE A 27 4.57 -10.87 -12.57
CA PHE A 27 3.34 -10.46 -13.28
C PHE A 27 3.22 -8.94 -13.51
N THR A 28 3.98 -8.12 -12.77
CA THR A 28 3.92 -6.66 -12.90
C THR A 28 4.83 -6.13 -14.02
N CYS A 29 6.02 -6.71 -14.20
CA CYS A 29 7.02 -6.19 -15.13
C CYS A 29 7.56 -7.23 -16.12
N PHE A 30 7.10 -8.47 -16.02
CA PHE A 30 7.48 -9.61 -16.86
C PHE A 30 8.97 -10.00 -16.82
N MET A 31 9.72 -9.43 -15.87
CA MET A 31 11.11 -9.81 -15.60
C MET A 31 11.19 -11.13 -14.85
N LEU A 32 12.25 -11.90 -15.13
CA LEU A 32 12.57 -13.16 -14.45
C LEU A 32 13.37 -12.98 -13.15
N THR A 33 13.85 -11.76 -12.87
CA THR A 33 14.79 -11.48 -11.78
C THR A 33 14.18 -11.45 -10.38
N HIS A 34 12.85 -11.37 -10.26
CA HIS A 34 12.16 -11.19 -8.98
C HIS A 34 10.72 -11.69 -9.04
N GLU A 35 10.12 -11.97 -7.88
CA GLU A 35 8.69 -12.27 -7.75
C GLU A 35 7.86 -10.98 -7.60
N GLU A 36 6.56 -11.02 -7.88
CA GLU A 36 5.68 -9.83 -7.87
C GLU A 36 5.75 -9.00 -6.57
N LYS A 37 5.97 -9.66 -5.42
CA LYS A 37 6.10 -9.04 -4.09
C LYS A 37 7.34 -8.14 -3.97
N ASP A 38 8.40 -8.46 -4.69
CA ASP A 38 9.68 -7.77 -4.68
C ASP A 38 9.82 -6.82 -5.88
N CYS A 39 8.72 -6.56 -6.60
CA CYS A 39 8.76 -5.76 -7.81
C CYS A 39 9.05 -4.27 -7.49
N PRO A 40 10.16 -3.71 -7.99
CA PRO A 40 10.52 -2.32 -7.72
C PRO A 40 9.48 -1.34 -8.30
N ILE A 41 8.83 -1.69 -9.41
CA ILE A 41 7.78 -0.87 -10.03
C ILE A 41 6.54 -0.79 -9.13
N LYS A 42 6.14 -1.91 -8.52
CA LYS A 42 4.99 -1.96 -7.60
C LYS A 42 5.26 -1.19 -6.32
N ASN A 43 6.48 -1.30 -5.79
CA ASN A 43 6.90 -0.62 -4.56
C ASN A 43 7.03 0.90 -4.74
N GLN A 44 7.40 1.38 -5.93
CA GLN A 44 7.42 2.82 -6.23
C GLN A 44 6.01 3.47 -6.19
N SER A 45 4.97 2.74 -6.59
CA SER A 45 3.59 3.25 -6.56
C SER A 45 3.12 3.57 -5.13
N GLN A 46 3.50 2.76 -4.14
CA GLN A 46 3.10 2.95 -2.74
C GLN A 46 3.80 4.13 -2.06
N ASN A 47 5.03 4.45 -2.47
CA ASN A 47 5.81 5.55 -1.90
C ASN A 47 5.63 6.87 -2.66
N SER A 48 4.97 6.87 -3.82
CA SER A 48 4.61 8.10 -4.52
C SER A 48 3.36 8.73 -3.88
N PRO A 49 3.34 10.06 -3.65
CA PRO A 49 2.10 10.72 -3.25
C PRO A 49 1.06 10.43 -4.33
N ARG A 50 -0.02 9.72 -3.95
CA ARG A 50 -1.09 9.35 -4.88
C ARG A 50 -1.54 10.62 -5.60
N LYS A 51 -1.46 10.65 -6.93
CA LYS A 51 -2.02 11.76 -7.72
C LYS A 51 -3.52 11.81 -7.46
N LEU A 52 -3.94 12.76 -6.64
CA LEU A 52 -5.35 12.95 -6.30
C LEU A 52 -6.09 13.47 -7.53
N GLY A 53 -7.28 12.93 -7.79
CA GLY A 53 -8.14 13.43 -8.86
C GLY A 53 -8.68 14.83 -8.55
N VAL A 54 -9.12 15.56 -9.59
CA VAL A 54 -9.63 16.95 -9.48
C VAL A 54 -10.71 17.08 -8.41
N ASN A 55 -11.66 16.14 -8.33
CA ASN A 55 -12.71 16.15 -7.32
C ASN A 55 -12.17 16.03 -5.88
N GLN A 56 -11.12 15.22 -5.69
CA GLN A 56 -10.52 15.03 -4.38
C GLN A 56 -9.74 16.28 -3.94
N LEU A 57 -9.03 16.92 -4.87
CA LEU A 57 -8.36 18.20 -4.63
C LEU A 57 -9.36 19.30 -4.25
N ASN A 58 -10.46 19.41 -4.98
CA ASN A 58 -11.53 20.38 -4.68
C ASN A 58 -12.14 20.14 -3.30
N THR A 59 -12.36 18.87 -2.91
CA THR A 59 -12.83 18.52 -1.57
C THR A 59 -11.85 18.94 -0.49
N LEU A 60 -10.55 18.68 -0.67
CA LEU A 60 -9.52 19.09 0.29
C LEU A 60 -9.47 20.61 0.43
N GLN A 61 -9.55 21.35 -0.67
CA GLN A 61 -9.57 22.82 -0.64
C GLN A 61 -10.77 23.37 0.13
N ARG A 62 -11.97 22.79 -0.06
CA ARG A 62 -13.16 23.18 0.69
C ARG A 62 -13.01 22.93 2.19
N LEU A 63 -12.48 21.76 2.56
CA LEU A 63 -12.24 21.41 3.97
C LEU A 63 -11.24 22.37 4.63
N GLU A 64 -10.16 22.71 3.94
CA GLU A 64 -9.16 23.67 4.41
C GLU A 64 -9.78 25.07 4.62
N GLU A 65 -10.63 25.51 3.69
CA GLU A 65 -11.30 26.80 3.80
C GLU A 65 -12.32 26.84 4.94
N ASP A 66 -13.10 25.76 5.12
CA ASP A 66 -14.03 25.62 6.23
C ASP A 66 -13.30 25.62 7.58
N LYS A 67 -12.15 24.94 7.67
CA LYS A 67 -11.28 24.98 8.85
C LYS A 67 -10.81 26.40 9.15
N ARG A 68 -10.31 27.12 8.15
CA ARG A 68 -9.87 28.52 8.29
C ARG A 68 -11.01 29.42 8.76
N ARG A 69 -12.22 29.24 8.21
CA ARG A 69 -13.42 29.98 8.64
C ARG A 69 -13.75 29.67 10.11
N GLN A 70 -13.70 28.41 10.52
CA GLN A 70 -13.93 28.03 11.92
C GLN A 70 -12.88 28.62 12.87
N GLU A 71 -11.60 28.62 12.48
CA GLU A 71 -10.51 29.21 13.26
C GLU A 71 -10.70 30.71 13.46
N THR A 72 -11.06 31.46 12.40
CA THR A 72 -11.32 32.91 12.51
C THR A 72 -12.55 33.24 13.36
N ARG A 73 -13.53 32.33 13.44
CA ARG A 73 -14.76 32.52 14.23
C ARG A 73 -14.63 32.07 15.67
N ARG A 74 -13.59 31.32 16.03
CA ARG A 74 -13.28 31.04 17.44
C ARG A 74 -12.73 32.33 18.06
N PRO A 75 -13.43 32.96 19.02
CA PRO A 75 -12.80 33.96 19.86
C PRO A 75 -11.57 33.31 20.49
N LEU A 76 -10.50 34.08 20.72
CA LEU A 76 -9.39 33.68 21.58
C LEU A 76 -9.93 33.37 22.98
N ALA A 77 -10.48 32.18 23.16
CA ALA A 77 -10.81 31.64 24.46
C ALA A 77 -9.47 31.27 25.10
N THR A 78 -8.92 32.26 25.79
CA THR A 78 -8.01 32.05 26.90
C THR A 78 -8.57 30.95 27.79
N THR A 79 -7.83 29.84 27.84
CA THR A 79 -7.86 28.75 28.85
C THR A 79 -9.14 27.91 28.96
N HIS A 80 -8.93 26.58 28.95
CA HIS A 80 -9.88 25.50 29.21
C HIS A 80 -10.85 25.12 28.08
N SER A 81 -10.30 24.55 27.00
CA SER A 81 -10.94 23.36 26.42
C SER A 81 -10.08 22.15 26.75
N SER A 82 -10.68 21.24 27.53
CA SER A 82 -10.10 19.97 27.96
C SER A 82 -9.42 19.24 26.79
N PRO A 83 -8.18 18.71 26.94
CA PRO A 83 -7.66 17.75 25.99
C PRO A 83 -8.61 16.56 25.98
N ARG A 84 -9.21 16.26 24.83
CA ARG A 84 -9.81 14.94 24.60
C ARG A 84 -8.76 13.90 24.99
N PRO A 85 -9.08 12.89 25.83
CA PRO A 85 -8.14 11.82 26.07
C PRO A 85 -7.92 11.08 24.74
N LEU A 86 -6.75 11.31 24.15
CA LEU A 86 -6.27 10.64 22.95
C LEU A 86 -5.86 9.23 23.36
N SER A 87 -6.70 8.25 23.02
CA SER A 87 -6.46 6.83 23.29
C SER A 87 -5.48 6.18 22.29
N SER A 88 -4.42 6.89 21.88
CA SER A 88 -3.43 6.38 20.94
C SER A 88 -2.09 6.15 21.64
N GLN A 89 -1.80 4.88 21.92
CA GLN A 89 -0.56 4.39 22.54
C GLN A 89 0.72 4.85 21.80
N PHE A 90 0.59 5.19 20.51
CA PHE A 90 1.69 5.64 19.66
C PHE A 90 2.24 7.02 20.03
N ASP A 91 1.41 7.92 20.58
CA ASP A 91 1.82 9.29 20.87
C ASP A 91 2.62 9.39 22.19
N MET A 92 2.34 8.50 23.15
CA MET A 92 3.10 8.37 24.40
C MET A 92 4.57 7.97 24.15
N LEU A 93 4.81 7.08 23.18
CA LEU A 93 6.17 6.65 22.83
C LEU A 93 6.95 7.74 22.09
N LYS A 94 6.27 8.64 21.37
CA LYS A 94 6.94 9.79 20.74
C LYS A 94 7.32 10.88 21.74
N LEU A 95 6.48 11.12 22.75
CA LEU A 95 6.79 12.10 23.79
C LEU A 95 7.96 11.65 24.67
N SER A 96 8.03 10.36 25.01
CA SER A 96 9.16 9.84 25.79
C SER A 96 10.47 9.86 24.99
N LEU A 97 10.42 9.65 23.67
CA LEU A 97 11.60 9.71 22.80
C LEU A 97 12.10 11.15 22.58
N GLN A 98 11.22 12.14 22.56
CA GLN A 98 11.62 13.56 22.47
C GLN A 98 12.22 14.08 23.78
N ALA A 99 11.72 13.61 24.93
CA ALA A 99 12.23 14.00 26.23
C ALA A 99 13.64 13.47 26.52
N THR A 100 14.06 12.36 25.90
CA THR A 100 15.41 11.80 26.07
C THR A 100 16.46 12.42 25.14
N LEU A 101 16.05 13.22 24.14
CA LEU A 101 16.95 13.86 23.18
C LEU A 101 17.24 15.34 23.51
N SER A 102 16.70 15.84 24.62
CA SER A 102 16.84 17.24 25.05
C SER A 102 17.70 17.40 26.31
N ASN A 103 18.48 16.38 26.69
CA ASN A 103 19.53 16.43 27.72
C ASN A 103 20.84 15.92 27.13
#